data_AF-A0A2D7M4G1-F1
#
_entry.id   AF-A0A2D7M4G1-F1
#
_cell.length_a   1.000
_cell.length_b   1.000
_cell.length_c   1.000
_cell.angle_alpha   90.00
_cell.angle_beta   90.00
_cell.angle_gamma   90.00
#
_symmetry.space_group_name_H-M   'P 1'
#
loop_
_entity.id
_entity.type
_entity.pdbx_description
1 polymer ?
#
loop_
_entity_poly.entity_id
_entity_poly.type
_entity_poly.pdbx_seq_one_letter_code
_entity_poly.pdbx_strand_id
1 'polypeptide(L)' 'MSQLVTQVMLTIGWSFISVLLILGGTWLFDRLTPIDYRAEIRKGNVAAGLVVAAVVLSITAIVVTVVLT' A
#
# COMPACT_ATOMS: atom_id res chain seq x y z
N MET A 1 20.62 11.05 -23.93
CA MET A 1 19.31 10.38 -23.78
C MET A 1 18.23 11.43 -23.95
N SER A 2 17.13 11.14 -24.66
CA SER A 2 16.03 12.10 -24.83
C SER A 2 15.34 12.37 -23.49
N GLN A 3 14.86 13.59 -23.27
CA GLN A 3 14.18 14.00 -22.02
C GLN A 3 13.01 13.05 -21.67
N LEU A 4 12.30 12.54 -22.68
CA LEU A 4 11.24 11.54 -22.53
C LEU A 4 11.72 10.25 -21.88
N VAL A 5 12.87 9.71 -22.30
CA VAL A 5 13.40 8.45 -21.75
C VAL A 5 13.73 8.60 -20.27
N THR A 6 14.30 9.74 -19.87
CA THR A 6 14.60 10.02 -18.46
C THR A 6 13.33 10.13 -17.61
N GLN A 7 12.29 10.81 -18.12
CA GLN A 7 11.02 10.93 -17.39
C GLN A 7 10.34 9.57 -17.20
N VAL A 8 10.28 8.74 -18.25
CA VAL A 8 9.70 7.39 -18.16
C VAL A 8 10.45 6.54 -17.13
N MET A 9 11.80 6.58 -17.13
CA MET A 9 12.60 5.87 -16.13
C MET A 9 12.29 6.32 -14.70
N LEU A 10 12.17 7.63 -14.48
CA LEU A 10 11.84 8.18 -13.16
C LEU A 10 10.43 7.75 -12.71
N THR A 11 9.42 7.82 -13.57
CA THR A 11 8.06 7.39 -13.24
C THR A 11 8.00 5.91 -12.88
N ILE A 12 8.71 5.05 -13.61
CA ILE A 12 8.80 3.62 -13.29
C ILE A 12 9.48 3.41 -11.94
N GLY A 13 10.60 4.11 -11.69
CA GLY A 13 11.32 4.04 -10.43
C GLY A 13 10.46 4.43 -9.23
N TRP A 14 9.75 5.56 -9.33
CA TRP A 14 8.84 6.02 -8.27
C TRP A 14 7.66 5.08 -8.08
N SER A 15 7.07 4.57 -9.16
CA SER A 15 5.97 3.60 -9.08
C SER A 15 6.38 2.33 -8.33
N PHE A 16 7.60 1.85 -8.56
CA PHE A 16 8.14 0.69 -7.84
C PHE A 16 8.29 0.98 -6.35
N ILE A 17 8.83 2.15 -5.99
CA ILE A 17 8.95 2.60 -4.59
C ILE A 17 7.56 2.68 -3.93
N SER A 18 6.54 3.21 -4.62
CA SER A 18 5.18 3.30 -4.09
C SER A 18 4.62 1.93 -3.72
N VAL A 19 4.78 0.94 -4.59
CA VAL A 19 4.31 -0.43 -4.32
C VAL A 19 5.00 -1.01 -3.09
N LEU A 20 6.31 -0.81 -2.96
CA LEU A 20 7.07 -1.27 -1.78
C LEU A 20 6.59 -0.60 -0.48
N LEU A 21 6.27 0.69 -0.52
CA LEU A 21 5.74 1.40 0.65
C LEU A 21 4.36 0.90 1.07
N ILE A 22 3.48 0.60 0.11
CA ILE A 22 2.14 0.06 0.40
C ILE A 22 2.26 -1.36 0.99
N LEU A 23 3.09 -2.21 0.40
CA LEU A 23 3.33 -3.57 0.93
C LEU A 23 4.00 -3.52 2.31
N GLY A 24 4.98 -2.65 2.50
CA GLY A 24 5.66 -2.46 3.78
C GLY A 24 4.72 -1.93 4.86
N GLY A 25 3.89 -0.94 4.53
CA GLY A 25 2.92 -0.36 5.46
C GLY A 25 1.84 -1.35 5.89
N THR A 26 1.30 -2.13 4.93
CA THR A 26 0.30 -3.17 5.23
C THR A 26 0.88 -4.32 6.03
N TRP A 27 2.11 -4.74 5.73
CA TRP A 27 2.84 -5.72 6.53
C TRP A 27 3.12 -5.23 7.96
N LEU A 28 3.52 -3.95 8.11
CA LEU A 28 3.75 -3.35 9.41
C LEU A 28 2.45 -3.28 10.22
N PHE A 29 1.34 -2.94 9.59
CA PHE A 29 0.02 -2.96 10.23
C PHE A 29 -0.35 -4.37 10.74
N ASP A 30 -0.20 -5.40 9.90
CA ASP A 30 -0.41 -6.80 10.31
C ASP A 30 0.48 -7.18 11.51
N ARG A 31 1.71 -6.65 11.59
CA ARG A 31 2.66 -6.96 12.68
C ARG A 31 2.41 -6.21 13.98
N LEU A 32 1.90 -4.99 13.89
CA LEU A 32 1.60 -4.12 15.05
C LEU A 32 0.26 -4.47 15.69
N THR A 33 -0.69 -4.97 14.91
CA THR A 33 -2.04 -5.24 15.41
C THR A 33 -2.08 -6.64 16.05
N PRO A 34 -2.65 -6.79 17.26
CA PRO A 34 -2.72 -8.09 17.93
C PRO A 34 -3.77 -9.05 17.32
N ILE A 35 -4.59 -8.57 16.38
CA ILE A 35 -5.69 -9.31 15.77
C ILE A 35 -5.22 -9.93 14.45
N ASP A 36 -5.42 -11.23 14.28
CA ASP A 36 -5.23 -11.89 12.98
C ASP A 36 -6.43 -11.65 12.06
N TYR A 37 -6.41 -10.51 11.36
CA TYR A 37 -7.47 -10.17 10.39
C TYR A 37 -7.58 -11.19 9.26
N ARG A 38 -6.50 -11.88 8.88
CA ARG A 38 -6.54 -12.88 7.80
C ARG A 38 -7.34 -14.10 8.23
N ALA A 39 -7.15 -14.56 9.46
CA ALA A 39 -7.96 -15.62 10.04
C ALA A 39 -9.44 -15.19 10.16
N GLU A 40 -9.68 -13.94 10.56
CA GLU A 40 -11.03 -13.42 10.77
C GLU A 40 -11.81 -13.27 9.45
N ILE A 41 -11.16 -12.81 8.38
CA ILE A 41 -11.72 -12.79 7.02
C ILE A 41 -12.04 -14.21 6.52
N ARG A 42 -11.16 -15.19 6.77
CA ARG A 42 -11.40 -16.59 6.39
C ARG A 42 -12.61 -17.22 7.10
N LYS A 43 -12.95 -16.74 8.31
CA LYS A 43 -14.16 -17.14 9.04
C LYS A 43 -15.43 -16.45 8.51
N GLY A 44 -15.32 -15.57 7.52
CA GLY A 44 -16.44 -14.84 6.95
C GLY A 44 -16.75 -13.53 7.67
N ASN A 45 -15.86 -13.02 8.53
CA ASN A 45 -16.08 -11.74 9.19
C ASN A 45 -15.86 -10.57 8.20
N VAL A 46 -16.97 -10.03 7.70
CA VAL A 46 -16.97 -8.91 6.75
C VAL A 46 -16.41 -7.64 7.38
N ALA A 47 -16.61 -7.42 8.69
CA ALA A 47 -16.09 -6.24 9.38
C ALA A 47 -14.55 -6.23 9.40
N ALA A 48 -13.92 -7.38 9.62
CA ALA A 48 -12.46 -7.52 9.53
C ALA A 48 -11.95 -7.20 8.11
N GLY A 49 -12.67 -7.66 7.07
CA GLY A 49 -12.35 -7.33 5.69
C GLY A 49 -12.44 -5.83 5.39
N LEU A 50 -13.49 -5.17 5.90
CA LEU A 50 -13.67 -3.72 5.75
C LEU A 50 -12.55 -2.92 6.42
N VAL A 51 -12.11 -3.34 7.62
CA VAL A 51 -10.98 -2.71 8.32
C VAL A 51 -9.70 -2.80 7.50
N VAL A 52 -9.35 -4.01 7.01
CA VAL A 52 -8.14 -4.19 6.19
C VAL A 52 -8.23 -3.36 4.90
N ALA A 53 -9.39 -3.32 4.24
CA ALA A 53 -9.59 -2.48 3.05
C ALA A 53 -9.38 -0.99 3.35
N ALA A 54 -9.95 -0.48 4.44
CA ALA A 54 -9.79 0.92 4.85
C ALA A 54 -8.32 1.27 5.14
N VAL A 55 -7.58 0.37 5.79
CA VAL A 55 -6.16 0.54 6.08
C VAL A 55 -5.33 0.58 4.79
N VAL A 56 -5.55 -0.37 3.87
CA VAL A 56 -4.87 -0.38 2.56
C VAL A 56 -5.13 0.90 1.79
N LEU A 57 -6.39 1.37 1.74
CA LEU A 57 -6.75 2.63 1.09
C LEU A 57 -6.06 3.83 1.74
N SER A 58 -6.00 3.86 3.07
CA SER A 58 -5.37 4.95 3.83
C SER A 58 -3.87 5.03 3.56
N ILE A 59 -3.17 3.88 3.59
CA ILE A 59 -1.74 3.80 3.27
C ILE A 59 -1.50 4.23 1.82
N THR A 60 -2.31 3.73 0.89
CA THR A 60 -2.21 4.08 -0.53
C THR A 60 -2.39 5.59 -0.76
N ALA A 61 -3.39 6.20 -0.12
CA ALA A 61 -3.62 7.65 -0.23
C ALA A 61 -2.43 8.47 0.26
N ILE A 62 -1.81 8.07 1.38
CA ILE A 62 -0.60 8.73 1.91
C ILE A 62 0.57 8.58 0.92
N VAL A 63 0.82 7.37 0.42
CA VAL A 63 1.91 7.10 -0.52
C VAL A 63 1.74 7.88 -1.82
N VAL A 64 0.53 7.88 -2.39
CA VAL A 64 0.22 8.63 -3.61
C VAL A 64 0.45 10.13 -3.37
N THR A 65 0.03 10.67 -2.23
CA THR A 65 0.27 12.07 -1.88
C THR A 65 1.75 12.40 -1.86
N VAL A 66 2.59 11.56 -1.23
CA VAL A 66 4.04 11.77 -1.12
C VAL A 66 4.76 11.65 -2.47
N VAL A 67 4.25 10.80 -3.37
CA VAL A 67 4.88 10.56 -4.68
C VAL A 67 4.50 11.62 -5.72
N LEU A 68 3.33 12.24 -5.55
CA LEU A 68 2.84 13.30 -6.44
C LEU A 68 3.36 14.70 -6.07
N THR A 69 3.87 14.89 -4.84
CA THR A 69 4.56 16.11 -4.39
C THR A 69 6.03 16.13 -4.80
#